data_AF-A0A9P5N4H1-F1
#
_entry.id   AF-A0A9P5N4H1-F1
#
_cell.length_a   1.000
_cell.length_b   1.000
_cell.length_c   1.000
_cell.angle_alpha   90.00
_cell.angle_beta   90.00
_cell.angle_gamma   90.00
#
_symmetry.space_group_name_H-M   'P 1'
#
loop_
_entity.id
_entity.type
_entity.pdbx_description
1 polymer ?
#
loop_
_entity_poly.entity_id
_entity_poly.type
_entity_poly.pdbx_seq_one_letter_code
_entity_poly.pdbx_strand_id
1 'polypeptide(L)'
;MAHYDIFRERLAMKYPAFGHALWEPDSPVQVGDVGFIREGRFERLFNALLPEDDRSQEFGVPEHYEPLVPSLSNHIYGGSLSPNNYCSGGVSVGADPGYHPPDDFRQVSFQHTRTRGAAVLSLPVLTRRENTRAQGEFGKWIVKHIGSWFAFAQGLGMGIAGMEEIILVTGCDRTRSWTNIAFLGGQADAQVSFGVRVQGLDTNIHYQLLPELVRGAVISQGPEGTVRLYAI
;
A
#
# COMPACT_ATOMS: atom_id res chain seq x y z
N MET A 1 -17.19 4.02 8.81
CA MET A 1 -16.03 3.37 8.19
C MET A 1 -14.99 4.43 7.92
N ALA A 2 -13.75 4.23 8.35
CA ALA A 2 -12.71 5.22 8.17
C ALA A 2 -12.28 5.33 6.70
N HIS A 3 -11.61 6.42 6.34
CA HIS A 3 -11.19 6.68 4.96
C HIS A 3 -10.17 5.64 4.46
N TYR A 4 -9.26 5.17 5.31
CA TYR A 4 -8.30 4.11 4.99
C TYR A 4 -8.96 2.74 4.76
N ASP A 5 -10.06 2.43 5.46
CA ASP A 5 -10.85 1.22 5.23
C ASP A 5 -11.54 1.28 3.87
N ILE A 6 -12.20 2.42 3.57
CA ILE A 6 -12.81 2.68 2.26
C ILE A 6 -11.76 2.52 1.16
N PHE A 7 -10.59 3.14 1.33
CA PHE A 7 -9.51 3.09 0.37
C PHE A 7 -9.08 1.65 0.06
N ARG A 8 -8.69 0.90 1.09
CA ARG A 8 -8.21 -0.48 0.97
C ARG A 8 -9.27 -1.39 0.37
N GLU A 9 -10.49 -1.38 0.91
CA GLU A 9 -11.56 -2.28 0.47
C GLU A 9 -11.98 -2.03 -0.97
N ARG A 10 -12.13 -0.76 -1.36
CA ARG A 10 -12.60 -0.41 -2.71
C ARG A 10 -11.57 -0.76 -3.78
N LEU A 11 -10.29 -0.61 -3.49
CA LEU A 11 -9.23 -1.06 -4.38
C LEU A 11 -9.14 -2.59 -4.42
N ALA A 12 -9.18 -3.26 -3.27
CA ALA A 12 -9.14 -4.73 -3.20
C ALA A 12 -10.29 -5.40 -3.99
N MET A 13 -11.50 -4.83 -3.93
CA MET A 13 -12.65 -5.33 -4.71
C MET A 13 -12.43 -5.26 -6.23
N LYS A 14 -11.74 -4.22 -6.72
CA LYS A 14 -11.52 -4.03 -8.17
C LYS A 14 -10.23 -4.67 -8.66
N TYR A 15 -9.20 -4.71 -7.81
CA TYR A 15 -7.87 -5.22 -8.11
C TYR A 15 -7.48 -6.36 -7.15
N PRO A 16 -8.24 -7.47 -7.10
CA PRO A 16 -8.03 -8.52 -6.11
C PRO A 16 -6.66 -9.21 -6.21
N ALA A 17 -5.99 -9.11 -7.36
CA ALA A 17 -4.66 -9.67 -7.60
C ALA A 17 -3.49 -8.79 -7.13
N PHE A 18 -3.75 -7.57 -6.64
CA PHE A 18 -2.71 -6.58 -6.29
C PHE A 18 -2.39 -6.53 -4.79
N GLY A 19 -3.07 -7.34 -3.96
CA GLY A 19 -2.90 -7.32 -2.50
C GLY A 19 -3.60 -6.13 -1.84
N HIS A 20 -3.08 -5.68 -0.69
CA HIS A 20 -3.68 -4.60 0.10
C HIS A 20 -2.96 -3.27 -0.17
N ALA A 21 -3.70 -2.29 -0.69
CA ALA A 21 -3.21 -0.92 -0.78
C ALA A 21 -3.16 -0.29 0.62
N LEU A 22 -2.03 0.33 0.97
CA LEU A 22 -1.81 1.01 2.24
C LEU A 22 -2.10 2.51 2.08
N TRP A 23 -2.80 3.08 3.07
CA TRP A 23 -3.07 4.52 3.12
C TRP A 23 -1.83 5.31 3.54
N GLU A 24 -1.02 4.74 4.43
CA GLU A 24 0.21 5.33 5.00
C GLU A 24 1.37 4.32 4.86
N PRO A 25 2.01 4.24 3.68
CA PRO A 25 3.10 3.30 3.39
C PRO A 25 4.46 3.83 3.87
N ASP A 26 4.57 4.24 5.13
CA ASP A 26 5.77 4.91 5.66
C ASP A 26 6.96 3.96 5.89
N SER A 27 6.67 2.68 6.19
CA SER A 27 7.68 1.65 6.43
C SER A 27 7.78 0.68 5.25
N PRO A 28 8.99 0.32 4.79
CA PRO A 28 9.15 -0.58 3.66
C PRO A 28 8.76 -2.01 4.04
N VAL A 29 7.67 -2.50 3.45
CA VAL A 29 7.21 -3.88 3.57
C VAL A 29 8.07 -4.81 2.72
N GLN A 30 8.44 -5.98 3.25
CA GLN A 30 9.26 -6.99 2.60
C GLN A 30 8.55 -8.33 2.45
N VAL A 31 8.96 -9.12 1.45
CA VAL A 31 8.53 -10.51 1.34
C VAL A 31 8.99 -11.27 2.59
N GLY A 32 8.10 -12.04 3.19
CA GLY A 32 8.35 -12.75 4.44
C GLY A 32 7.90 -12.01 5.69
N ASP A 33 7.61 -10.70 5.62
CA ASP A 33 7.10 -9.98 6.78
C ASP A 33 5.78 -10.60 7.27
N VAL A 34 5.69 -10.76 8.58
CA VAL A 34 4.48 -11.15 9.31
C VAL A 34 4.03 -9.95 10.10
N GLY A 35 2.78 -9.56 9.95
CA GLY A 35 2.26 -8.34 10.56
C GLY A 35 0.75 -8.21 10.43
N PHE A 36 0.24 -7.01 10.64
CA PHE A 36 -1.18 -6.69 10.45
C PHE A 36 -1.33 -5.27 9.90
N ILE A 37 -2.51 -4.92 9.39
CA ILE A 37 -2.81 -3.56 8.93
C ILE A 37 -3.61 -2.83 9.99
N ARG A 38 -3.12 -1.67 10.44
CA ARG A 38 -3.80 -0.79 11.40
C ARG A 38 -3.78 0.63 10.90
N GLU A 39 -4.94 1.28 10.92
CA GLU A 39 -5.08 2.70 10.52
C GLU A 39 -4.44 3.01 9.16
N GLY A 40 -4.47 2.03 8.24
CA GLY A 40 -3.92 2.18 6.90
C GLY A 40 -2.41 1.97 6.76
N ARG A 41 -1.70 1.62 7.84
CA ARG A 41 -0.28 1.24 7.90
C ARG A 41 -0.14 -0.28 8.01
N PHE A 42 0.97 -0.82 7.51
CA PHE A 42 1.37 -2.20 7.83
C PHE A 42 2.34 -2.18 9.01
N GLU A 43 1.97 -2.87 10.08
CA GLU A 43 2.77 -3.03 11.29
C GLU A 43 3.45 -4.40 11.26
N ARG A 44 4.78 -4.41 11.07
CA ARG A 44 5.58 -5.64 11.06
C ARG A 44 5.79 -6.13 12.49
N LEU A 45 5.54 -7.42 12.72
CA LEU A 45 5.89 -8.13 13.96
C LEU A 45 7.30 -8.73 13.87
N PHE A 46 7.56 -9.48 12.81
CA PHE A 46 8.84 -10.13 12.50
C PHE A 46 8.88 -10.49 11.01
N ASN A 47 10.01 -10.97 10.48
CA ASN A 47 10.08 -11.54 9.14
C ASN A 47 10.31 -13.06 9.23
N ALA A 48 9.42 -13.84 8.59
CA ALA A 48 9.42 -15.28 8.65
C ALA A 48 10.60 -15.94 7.91
N LEU A 49 11.35 -15.22 7.06
CA LEU A 49 12.50 -15.76 6.33
C LEU A 49 13.82 -15.54 7.06
N LEU A 50 13.85 -14.70 8.09
CA LEU A 50 15.06 -14.28 8.77
C LEU A 50 15.30 -15.15 10.02
N PRO A 51 16.55 -15.37 10.43
CA PRO A 51 16.84 -16.05 11.68
C PRO A 51 16.37 -15.23 12.90
N GLU A 52 16.23 -15.90 14.05
CA GLU A 52 15.80 -15.27 15.31
C GLU A 52 16.74 -14.15 15.77
N ASP A 53 18.04 -14.29 15.53
CA ASP A 53 19.09 -13.34 15.93
C ASP A 53 19.29 -12.19 14.93
N ASP A 54 18.46 -12.09 13.88
CA ASP A 54 18.52 -10.97 12.94
C ASP A 54 18.12 -9.66 13.63
N ARG A 55 18.94 -8.63 13.41
CA ARG A 55 18.76 -7.32 14.06
C ARG A 55 17.45 -6.62 13.72
N SER A 56 16.81 -7.00 12.61
CA SER A 56 15.51 -6.44 12.20
C SER A 56 14.31 -7.11 12.89
N GLN A 57 14.52 -8.16 13.69
CA GLN A 57 13.49 -8.76 14.55
C GLN A 57 13.32 -7.93 15.83
N GLU A 58 12.90 -6.66 15.69
CA GLU A 58 12.86 -5.68 16.79
C GLU A 58 12.01 -6.14 17.99
N PHE A 59 10.92 -6.86 17.75
CA PHE A 59 10.05 -7.44 18.78
C PHE A 59 10.44 -8.86 19.20
N GLY A 60 11.55 -9.38 18.67
CA GLY A 60 11.89 -10.80 18.71
C GLY A 60 11.02 -11.63 17.77
N VAL A 61 10.82 -12.90 18.12
CA VAL A 61 10.06 -13.86 17.32
C VAL A 61 9.15 -14.70 18.23
N PRO A 62 8.14 -15.40 17.68
CA PRO A 62 7.29 -16.32 18.44
C PRO A 62 8.07 -17.43 19.16
N GLU A 63 7.47 -18.05 20.18
CA GLU A 63 8.09 -19.18 20.88
C GLU A 63 8.33 -20.37 19.91
N HIS A 64 9.48 -21.04 20.08
CA HIS A 64 9.94 -22.15 19.22
C HIS A 64 9.99 -21.77 17.74
N TYR A 65 10.39 -20.53 17.46
CA TYR A 65 10.48 -20.02 16.10
C TYR A 65 11.49 -20.81 15.27
N GLU A 66 11.07 -21.13 14.05
CA GLU A 66 11.93 -21.63 12.98
C GLU A 66 11.70 -20.73 11.76
N PRO A 67 12.75 -20.32 11.03
CA PRO A 67 12.58 -19.60 9.78
C PRO A 67 11.91 -20.47 8.71
N LEU A 68 11.05 -19.85 7.90
CA LEU A 68 10.60 -20.42 6.64
C LEU A 68 11.79 -20.45 5.68
N VAL A 69 12.17 -21.65 5.26
CA VAL A 69 13.20 -21.87 4.23
C VAL A 69 12.51 -22.46 2.98
N PRO A 70 12.18 -21.63 1.97
CA PRO A 70 11.57 -22.13 0.74
C PRO A 70 12.51 -23.10 0.00
N SER A 71 11.93 -24.14 -0.59
CA SER A 71 12.68 -25.16 -1.33
C SER A 71 13.42 -24.59 -2.54
N LEU A 72 12.89 -23.50 -3.12
CA LEU A 72 13.52 -22.75 -4.19
C LEU A 72 14.40 -21.64 -3.62
N SER A 73 15.73 -21.75 -3.78
CA SER A 73 16.68 -20.76 -3.27
C SER A 73 16.45 -19.33 -3.80
N ASN A 74 16.12 -19.18 -5.09
CA ASN A 74 15.77 -17.90 -5.71
C ASN A 74 14.25 -17.76 -5.86
N HIS A 75 13.53 -17.89 -4.74
CA HIS A 75 12.07 -17.78 -4.74
C HIS A 75 11.59 -16.35 -4.93
N ILE A 76 12.37 -15.32 -4.59
CA ILE A 76 11.99 -13.92 -4.81
C ILE A 76 12.33 -13.51 -6.25
N TYR A 77 11.36 -12.89 -6.93
CA TYR A 77 11.58 -12.30 -8.25
C TYR A 77 11.08 -10.86 -8.28
N GLY A 78 11.81 -10.02 -9.03
CA GLY A 78 11.49 -8.61 -9.23
C GLY A 78 10.59 -8.38 -10.44
N GLY A 79 9.90 -7.25 -10.42
CA GLY A 79 9.16 -6.68 -11.54
C GLY A 79 8.94 -5.18 -11.36
N SER A 80 8.12 -4.59 -12.21
CA SER A 80 7.76 -3.18 -12.12
C SER A 80 6.33 -2.90 -12.57
N LEU A 81 5.71 -1.88 -11.99
CA LEU A 81 4.48 -1.28 -12.50
C LEU A 81 4.82 0.08 -13.11
N SER A 82 4.30 0.30 -14.32
CA SER A 82 4.36 1.61 -14.96
C SER A 82 3.51 2.62 -14.19
N PRO A 83 3.87 3.93 -14.21
CA PRO A 83 3.05 4.98 -13.64
C PRO A 83 1.59 4.89 -14.08
N ASN A 84 0.65 4.92 -13.14
CA ASN A 84 -0.78 4.76 -13.43
C ASN A 84 -1.70 5.24 -12.30
N ASN A 85 -2.99 5.42 -12.62
CA ASN A 85 -4.06 5.71 -11.68
C ASN A 85 -4.97 4.50 -11.50
N TYR A 86 -4.94 3.88 -10.32
CA TYR A 86 -5.79 2.76 -9.94
C TYR A 86 -7.04 3.31 -9.25
N CYS A 87 -8.16 3.30 -9.95
CA CYS A 87 -9.41 3.88 -9.48
C CYS A 87 -10.41 2.77 -9.19
N SER A 88 -11.11 2.78 -8.06
CA SER A 88 -12.21 1.83 -7.79
C SER A 88 -13.41 2.04 -8.73
N GLY A 89 -14.46 1.23 -8.57
CA GLY A 89 -15.72 1.48 -9.30
C GLY A 89 -16.34 2.81 -8.91
N GLY A 90 -16.95 3.51 -9.87
CA GLY A 90 -17.66 4.78 -9.63
C GLY A 90 -16.78 6.04 -9.64
N VAL A 91 -15.54 5.94 -10.11
CA VAL A 91 -14.65 7.09 -10.33
C VAL A 91 -14.45 7.29 -11.84
N SER A 92 -14.65 8.51 -12.33
CA SER A 92 -14.20 8.95 -13.65
C SER A 92 -12.87 9.71 -13.54
N VAL A 93 -12.02 9.55 -14.56
CA VAL A 93 -10.70 10.21 -14.65
C VAL A 93 -10.71 11.13 -15.86
N GLY A 94 -10.24 12.36 -15.71
CA GLY A 94 -10.16 13.33 -16.81
C GLY A 94 -9.34 14.57 -16.45
N ALA A 95 -9.39 15.57 -17.32
CA ALA A 95 -8.93 16.92 -17.02
C ALA A 95 -10.07 17.72 -16.39
N ASP A 96 -9.77 18.63 -15.46
CA ASP A 96 -10.72 19.59 -14.94
C ASP A 96 -10.57 20.92 -15.70
N PRO A 97 -11.58 21.37 -16.48
CA PRO A 97 -11.53 22.62 -17.22
C PRO A 97 -11.32 23.87 -16.36
N GLY A 98 -11.65 23.80 -15.06
CA GLY A 98 -11.48 24.91 -14.11
C GLY A 98 -10.13 24.93 -13.41
N TYR A 99 -9.27 23.94 -13.67
CA TYR A 99 -7.95 23.85 -13.06
C TYR A 99 -6.85 23.81 -14.11
N HIS A 100 -5.94 24.77 -14.04
CA HIS A 100 -4.80 24.90 -14.95
C HIS A 100 -3.52 24.92 -14.12
N PRO A 101 -2.88 23.75 -13.89
CA PRO A 101 -1.56 23.73 -13.29
C PRO A 101 -0.52 24.31 -14.29
N PRO A 102 0.70 24.67 -13.85
CA PRO A 102 1.77 25.12 -14.73
C PRO A 102 2.03 24.14 -15.89
N ASP A 103 2.52 24.65 -17.01
CA ASP A 103 2.65 23.91 -18.30
C ASP A 103 3.44 22.59 -18.21
N ASP A 104 4.27 22.41 -17.18
CA ASP A 104 5.09 21.22 -16.96
C ASP A 104 4.49 20.20 -15.96
N PHE A 105 3.30 20.47 -15.42
CA PHE A 105 2.56 19.55 -14.56
C PHE A 105 1.53 18.74 -15.37
N ARG A 106 1.46 17.44 -15.12
CA ARG A 106 0.38 16.60 -15.61
C ARG A 106 -0.82 16.74 -14.68
N GLN A 107 -1.89 17.32 -15.19
CA GLN A 107 -3.16 17.41 -14.47
C GLN A 107 -3.88 16.06 -14.45
N VAL A 108 -4.45 15.72 -13.30
CA VAL A 108 -5.44 14.65 -13.19
C VAL A 108 -6.59 15.08 -12.30
N SER A 109 -7.81 14.79 -12.74
CA SER A 109 -9.04 15.01 -12.00
C SER A 109 -9.79 13.70 -11.83
N PHE A 110 -10.32 13.49 -10.63
CA PHE A 110 -11.11 12.34 -10.24
C PHE A 110 -12.45 12.81 -9.74
N GLN A 111 -13.53 12.28 -10.33
CA GLN A 111 -14.88 12.59 -9.90
C GLN A 111 -15.62 11.33 -9.47
N HIS A 112 -16.28 11.42 -8.33
CA HIS A 112 -17.10 10.37 -7.78
C HIS A 112 -18.52 10.46 -8.35
N THR A 113 -19.00 9.35 -8.93
CA THR A 113 -20.24 9.30 -9.71
C THR A 113 -21.30 8.38 -9.08
N ARG A 114 -21.07 7.87 -7.88
CA ARG A 114 -21.93 6.87 -7.22
C ARG A 114 -22.18 7.21 -5.76
N THR A 115 -23.17 6.58 -5.14
CA THR A 115 -23.51 6.85 -3.72
C THR A 115 -22.63 6.09 -2.72
N ARG A 116 -22.05 4.95 -3.14
CA ARG A 116 -21.10 4.16 -2.35
C ARG A 116 -19.71 4.79 -2.44
N GLY A 117 -18.99 4.91 -1.31
CA GLY A 117 -17.64 5.50 -1.28
C GLY A 117 -16.69 4.89 -2.31
N ALA A 118 -15.64 5.60 -2.70
CA ALA A 118 -14.72 5.20 -3.76
C ALA A 118 -13.27 5.50 -3.38
N ALA A 119 -12.32 4.97 -4.14
CA ALA A 119 -10.90 5.09 -3.85
C ALA A 119 -10.07 5.28 -5.12
N VAL A 120 -8.97 6.02 -5.01
CA VAL A 120 -7.97 6.19 -6.07
C VAL A 120 -6.57 6.08 -5.46
N LEU A 121 -5.75 5.20 -6.01
CA LEU A 121 -4.30 5.17 -5.80
C LEU A 121 -3.63 5.67 -7.09
N SER A 122 -2.98 6.82 -7.03
CA SER A 122 -2.17 7.36 -8.11
C SER A 122 -0.70 7.08 -7.85
N LEU A 123 -0.04 6.43 -8.81
CA LEU A 123 1.39 6.15 -8.81
C LEU A 123 2.02 6.97 -9.95
N PRO A 124 2.61 8.14 -9.67
CA PRO A 124 3.14 9.02 -10.71
C PRO A 124 4.48 8.53 -11.29
N VAL A 125 5.10 7.52 -10.68
CA VAL A 125 6.43 7.02 -10.97
C VAL A 125 6.48 5.51 -11.01
N LEU A 126 7.55 4.97 -11.60
CA LEU A 126 7.77 3.53 -11.65
C LEU A 126 7.78 2.92 -10.24
N THR A 127 7.00 1.86 -10.07
CA THR A 127 6.87 1.13 -8.80
C THR A 127 7.60 -0.20 -8.90
N ARG A 128 8.47 -0.50 -7.93
CA ARG A 128 9.21 -1.77 -7.88
C ARG A 128 8.34 -2.84 -7.25
N ARG A 129 8.22 -3.98 -7.92
CA ARG A 129 7.49 -5.16 -7.45
C ARG A 129 8.47 -6.24 -7.02
N GLU A 130 8.17 -6.89 -5.89
CA GLU A 130 8.85 -8.11 -5.45
C GLU A 130 7.81 -9.13 -5.05
N ASN A 131 7.94 -10.37 -5.54
CA ASN A 131 7.01 -11.45 -5.25
C ASN A 131 7.77 -12.76 -5.00
N THR A 132 7.18 -13.65 -4.20
CA THR A 132 7.65 -15.03 -4.06
C THR A 132 7.04 -15.94 -5.12
N ARG A 133 7.85 -16.84 -5.69
CA ARG A 133 7.40 -18.00 -6.47
C ARG A 133 6.90 -19.13 -5.58
N ALA A 134 7.28 -19.13 -4.31
CA ALA A 134 6.97 -20.18 -3.34
C ALA A 134 5.63 -19.94 -2.61
N GLN A 135 4.60 -19.44 -3.32
CA GLN A 135 3.31 -19.07 -2.70
C GLN A 135 2.67 -20.22 -1.92
N GLY A 136 2.78 -21.45 -2.42
CA GLY A 136 2.26 -22.63 -1.73
C GLY A 136 3.00 -22.97 -0.43
N GLU A 137 4.32 -22.72 -0.36
CA GLU A 137 5.10 -22.94 0.87
C GLU A 137 4.77 -21.87 1.91
N PHE A 138 4.66 -20.60 1.50
CA PHE A 138 4.21 -19.50 2.37
C PHE A 138 2.81 -19.77 2.91
N GLY A 139 1.88 -20.20 2.06
CA GLY A 139 0.51 -20.54 2.46
C GLY A 139 0.45 -21.68 3.49
N LYS A 140 1.25 -22.73 3.32
CA LYS A 140 1.37 -23.80 4.33
C LYS A 140 2.00 -23.29 5.62
N TRP A 141 2.98 -22.40 5.51
CA TRP A 141 3.69 -21.85 6.66
C TRP A 141 2.79 -21.03 7.57
N ILE A 142 2.02 -20.10 7.01
CA ILE A 142 1.06 -19.32 7.81
C ILE A 142 0.04 -20.24 8.47
N VAL A 143 -0.55 -21.21 7.77
CA VAL A 143 -1.53 -22.14 8.36
C VAL A 143 -0.94 -22.94 9.52
N LYS A 144 0.32 -23.40 9.40
CA LYS A 144 1.00 -24.16 10.45
C LYS A 144 1.27 -23.32 11.71
N HIS A 145 1.60 -22.04 11.55
CA HIS A 145 2.13 -21.21 12.63
C HIS A 145 1.20 -20.08 13.10
N ILE A 146 0.04 -19.87 12.46
CA ILE A 146 -0.87 -18.75 12.77
C ILE A 146 -1.25 -18.68 14.25
N GLY A 147 -1.42 -19.83 14.91
CA GLY A 147 -1.73 -19.89 16.34
C GLY A 147 -0.63 -19.33 17.23
N SER A 148 0.64 -19.69 16.99
CA SER A 148 1.76 -19.16 17.77
C SER A 148 2.07 -17.71 17.43
N TRP A 149 1.88 -17.31 16.17
CA TRP A 149 2.03 -15.91 15.75
C TRP A 149 0.98 -15.01 16.38
N PHE A 150 -0.25 -15.49 16.50
CA PHE A 150 -1.32 -14.79 17.22
C PHE A 150 -1.02 -14.69 18.71
N ALA A 151 -0.61 -15.79 19.36
CA ALA A 151 -0.21 -15.75 20.76
C ALA A 151 0.96 -14.78 21.01
N PHE A 152 1.94 -14.74 20.11
CA PHE A 152 3.05 -13.79 20.15
C PHE A 152 2.57 -12.34 20.06
N ALA A 153 1.72 -12.02 19.07
CA ALA A 153 1.14 -10.69 18.93
C ALA A 153 0.27 -10.27 20.15
N GLN A 154 -0.44 -11.21 20.77
CA GLN A 154 -1.15 -10.97 22.03
C GLN A 154 -0.18 -10.68 23.19
N GLY A 155 0.90 -11.45 23.29
CA GLY A 155 1.95 -11.27 24.30
C GLY A 155 2.65 -9.90 24.19
N LEU A 156 2.79 -9.39 22.97
CA LEU A 156 3.29 -8.03 22.71
C LEU A 156 2.27 -6.93 23.02
N GLY A 157 1.02 -7.26 23.35
CA GLY A 157 -0.03 -6.29 23.61
C GLY A 157 -0.49 -5.54 22.35
N MET A 158 -0.31 -6.13 21.16
CA MET A 158 -0.62 -5.45 19.90
C MET A 158 -2.11 -5.18 19.71
N GLY A 159 -3.00 -5.89 20.40
CA GLY A 159 -4.45 -5.60 20.35
C GLY A 159 -5.12 -6.01 19.05
N ILE A 160 -4.60 -7.04 18.36
CA ILE A 160 -5.33 -7.72 17.28
C ILE A 160 -6.47 -8.57 17.88
N ALA A 161 -7.64 -8.60 17.25
CA ALA A 161 -8.82 -9.31 17.75
C ALA A 161 -8.87 -10.77 17.26
N GLY A 162 -8.35 -11.03 16.07
CA GLY A 162 -8.42 -12.36 15.44
C GLY A 162 -7.16 -12.77 14.67
N MET A 163 -7.04 -14.07 14.42
CA MET A 163 -5.94 -14.65 13.62
C MET A 163 -6.01 -14.18 12.16
N GLU A 164 -7.21 -13.89 11.66
CA GLU A 164 -7.48 -13.39 10.31
C GLU A 164 -6.90 -11.99 10.04
N GLU A 165 -6.50 -11.25 11.08
CA GLU A 165 -5.82 -9.97 10.93
C GLU A 165 -4.33 -10.13 10.62
N ILE A 166 -3.76 -11.31 10.90
CA ILE A 166 -2.34 -11.59 10.64
C ILE A 166 -2.14 -11.86 9.16
N ILE A 167 -1.18 -11.14 8.60
CA ILE A 167 -0.79 -11.18 7.19
C ILE A 167 0.64 -11.71 7.12
N LEU A 168 0.85 -12.73 6.28
CA LEU A 168 2.17 -13.11 5.80
C LEU A 168 2.37 -12.55 4.40
N VAL A 169 3.37 -11.69 4.23
CA VAL A 169 3.64 -11.00 2.97
C VAL A 169 4.30 -11.94 1.97
N THR A 170 3.60 -12.25 0.88
CA THR A 170 4.11 -13.04 -0.25
C THR A 170 4.66 -12.18 -1.39
N GLY A 171 4.39 -10.87 -1.35
CA GLY A 171 4.79 -9.92 -2.36
C GLY A 171 4.46 -8.49 -1.93
N CYS A 172 5.16 -7.53 -2.50
CA CYS A 172 4.96 -6.11 -2.21
C CYS A 172 5.31 -5.24 -3.42
N ASP A 173 4.59 -4.13 -3.54
CA ASP A 173 4.85 -3.05 -4.49
C ASP A 173 5.35 -1.82 -3.73
N ARG A 174 6.56 -1.38 -4.03
CA ARG A 174 7.18 -0.20 -3.40
C ARG A 174 7.33 0.91 -4.42
N THR A 175 6.66 2.02 -4.14
CA THR A 175 6.84 3.27 -4.87
C THR A 175 7.57 4.27 -3.97
N ARG A 176 8.16 5.28 -4.58
CA ARG A 176 8.79 6.40 -3.89
C ARG A 176 7.89 7.63 -3.77
N SER A 177 6.69 7.56 -4.36
CA SER A 177 5.71 8.64 -4.30
C SER A 177 4.33 8.12 -4.70
N TRP A 178 3.30 8.60 -4.03
CA TRP A 178 1.92 8.18 -4.20
C TRP A 178 0.94 9.32 -3.92
N THR A 179 -0.29 9.15 -4.41
CA THR A 179 -1.45 9.91 -3.97
C THR A 179 -2.61 8.96 -3.74
N ASN A 180 -3.08 8.91 -2.51
CA ASN A 180 -4.20 8.11 -2.05
C ASN A 180 -5.41 9.03 -1.85
N ILE A 181 -6.55 8.66 -2.42
CA ILE A 181 -7.80 9.41 -2.30
C ILE A 181 -8.89 8.45 -1.86
N ALA A 182 -9.66 8.86 -0.86
CA ALA A 182 -10.87 8.18 -0.43
C ALA A 182 -12.07 9.13 -0.53
N PHE A 183 -13.02 8.80 -1.39
CA PHE A 183 -14.31 9.49 -1.49
C PHE A 183 -15.28 8.91 -0.46
N LEU A 184 -15.77 9.74 0.45
CA LEU A 184 -16.71 9.32 1.47
C LEU A 184 -18.09 9.09 0.86
N GLY A 185 -18.77 8.01 1.24
CA GLY A 185 -20.11 7.70 0.71
C GLY A 185 -21.14 8.77 1.08
N GLY A 186 -22.14 8.96 0.20
CA GLY A 186 -23.26 9.88 0.47
C GLY A 186 -23.05 11.34 0.08
N GLN A 187 -21.88 11.71 -0.46
CA GLN A 187 -21.63 13.04 -1.01
C GLN A 187 -21.82 13.00 -2.54
N ALA A 188 -22.85 13.67 -3.05
CA ALA A 188 -22.96 13.93 -4.48
C ALA A 188 -21.88 14.95 -4.88
N ASP A 189 -21.31 14.81 -6.09
CA ASP A 189 -20.32 15.74 -6.67
C ASP A 189 -18.95 15.82 -5.98
N ALA A 190 -18.56 14.76 -5.26
CA ALA A 190 -17.22 14.67 -4.70
C ALA A 190 -16.17 14.61 -5.82
N GLN A 191 -15.13 15.44 -5.71
CA GLN A 191 -14.13 15.63 -6.75
C GLN A 191 -12.78 15.95 -6.12
N VAL A 192 -11.70 15.48 -6.76
CA VAL A 192 -10.33 15.86 -6.43
C VAL A 192 -9.58 16.15 -7.72
N SER A 193 -8.88 17.28 -7.78
CA SER A 193 -8.00 17.63 -8.89
C SER A 193 -6.63 18.07 -8.39
N PHE A 194 -5.57 17.53 -9.00
CA PHE A 194 -4.19 17.90 -8.68
C PHE A 194 -3.29 17.78 -9.91
N GLY A 195 -2.19 18.51 -9.86
CA GLY A 195 -1.10 18.42 -10.84
C GLY A 195 0.05 17.63 -10.24
N VAL A 196 0.70 16.79 -11.05
CA VAL A 196 1.97 16.16 -10.69
C VAL A 196 3.01 16.44 -11.76
N ARG A 197 4.18 16.90 -11.33
CA ARG A 197 5.35 17.05 -12.18
C ARG A 197 6.40 16.03 -11.77
N VAL A 198 6.91 15.29 -12.76
CA VAL A 198 7.93 14.26 -12.57
C VAL A 198 9.12 14.55 -13.47
N GLN A 199 10.31 14.66 -12.89
CA GLN A 199 11.56 15.06 -13.56
C GLN A 199 12.73 14.15 -13.16
N GLY A 200 13.81 14.18 -13.95
CA GLY A 200 15.12 13.60 -13.60
C GLY A 200 15.11 12.10 -13.28
N LEU A 201 15.00 11.23 -14.29
CA LEU A 201 14.81 9.78 -14.12
C LEU A 201 13.85 9.48 -12.98
N ASP A 202 12.77 10.26 -12.97
CA ASP A 202 11.57 9.98 -12.23
C ASP A 202 11.79 10.32 -10.71
N THR A 203 12.97 10.85 -10.31
CA THR A 203 13.38 11.20 -8.91
C THR A 203 12.92 12.58 -8.41
N ASN A 204 12.66 13.50 -9.33
CA ASN A 204 12.09 14.85 -9.21
C ASN A 204 10.57 14.92 -9.08
N ILE A 205 9.93 14.82 -7.92
CA ILE A 205 8.44 14.81 -7.86
C ILE A 205 7.91 16.06 -7.18
N HIS A 206 6.99 16.76 -7.85
CA HIS A 206 6.32 17.93 -7.29
C HIS A 206 4.81 17.82 -7.43
N TYR A 207 4.11 18.18 -6.37
CA TYR A 207 2.65 18.15 -6.32
C TYR A 207 2.10 19.57 -6.30
N GLN A 208 1.00 19.77 -7.02
CA GLN A 208 0.18 20.96 -6.86
C GLN A 208 -1.25 20.52 -6.60
N LEU A 209 -1.68 20.74 -5.35
CA LEU A 209 -3.04 20.50 -4.89
C LEU A 209 -3.63 21.84 -4.45
N LEU A 210 -4.79 22.20 -4.98
CA LEU A 210 -5.56 23.33 -4.48
C LEU A 210 -6.64 22.79 -3.54
N PRO A 211 -6.64 23.16 -2.24
CA PRO A 211 -7.64 22.65 -1.29
C PRO A 211 -9.08 22.88 -1.72
N GLU A 212 -9.35 23.96 -2.45
CA GLU A 212 -10.66 24.33 -3.00
C GLU A 212 -11.19 23.32 -4.03
N LEU A 213 -10.30 22.53 -4.63
CA LEU A 213 -10.60 21.48 -5.60
C LEU A 213 -10.72 20.09 -4.96
N VAL A 214 -10.71 20.01 -3.63
CA VAL A 214 -10.97 18.78 -2.88
C VAL A 214 -12.35 18.89 -2.23
N ARG A 215 -13.32 18.14 -2.75
CA ARG A 215 -14.70 18.09 -2.25
C ARG A 215 -15.11 16.67 -1.95
N GLY A 216 -15.66 16.42 -0.75
CA GLY A 216 -16.19 15.12 -0.35
C GLY A 216 -15.16 13.98 -0.32
N ALA A 217 -13.88 14.30 -0.24
CA ALA A 217 -12.77 13.34 -0.29
C ALA A 217 -11.71 13.64 0.77
N VAL A 218 -11.04 12.58 1.22
CA VAL A 218 -9.81 12.65 2.01
C VAL A 218 -8.66 12.29 1.09
N ILE A 219 -7.53 12.98 1.24
CA ILE A 219 -6.32 12.76 0.45
C ILE A 219 -5.11 12.54 1.37
N SER A 220 -4.25 11.61 1.00
CA SER A 220 -2.92 11.40 1.58
C SER A 220 -1.92 11.28 0.44
N GLN A 221 -0.80 11.98 0.52
CA GLN A 221 0.21 11.99 -0.54
C GLN A 221 1.61 12.10 0.05
N GLY A 222 2.59 11.63 -0.71
CA GLY A 222 4.00 11.84 -0.41
C GLY A 222 4.86 10.68 -0.90
N PRO A 223 6.17 10.72 -0.62
CA PRO A 223 6.96 11.93 -0.44
C PRO A 223 6.98 12.83 -1.70
N GLU A 224 7.31 14.11 -1.50
CA GLU A 224 7.58 15.11 -2.55
C GLU A 224 9.07 15.49 -2.55
N GLY A 225 9.58 16.01 -3.66
CA GLY A 225 10.96 16.47 -3.84
C GLY A 225 11.85 15.42 -4.47
N THR A 226 13.14 15.43 -4.13
CA THR A 226 14.09 14.43 -4.57
C THR A 226 13.89 13.12 -3.80
N VAL A 227 13.34 12.13 -4.48
CA VAL A 227 13.01 10.82 -3.90
C VAL A 227 13.94 9.73 -4.41
N ARG A 228 14.54 8.96 -3.50
CA ARG A 228 15.44 7.84 -3.80
C ARG A 228 14.80 6.51 -3.38
N LEU A 229 14.88 5.50 -4.25
CA LEU A 229 14.69 4.11 -3.84
C LEU A 229 16.00 3.66 -3.20
N TYR A 230 16.00 3.38 -1.91
CA TYR A 230 17.11 2.66 -1.31
C TYR A 230 17.14 1.25 -1.91
N ALA A 231 18.26 0.90 -2.53
CA ALA A 231 18.58 -0.49 -2.75
C ALA A 231 18.88 -1.08 -1.37
N ILE A 232 18.01 -1.96 -0.91
CA ILE A 232 18.30 -2.86 0.21
C ILE A 232 19.14 -4.01 -0.35
#